data_AF-A0AAU8G7V2-F1
#
_entry.id   AF-A0AAU8G7V2-F1
#
_cell.length_a   1.000
_cell.length_b   1.000
_cell.length_c   1.000
_cell.angle_alpha   90.00
_cell.angle_beta   90.00
_cell.angle_gamma   90.00
#
_symmetry.space_group_name_H-M   'P 1'
#
loop_
_entity.id
_entity.type
_entity.pdbx_description
1 polymer ?
#
loop_
_entity_poly.entity_id
_entity_poly.type
_entity_poly.pdbx_seq_one_letter_code
_entity_poly.pdbx_strand_id
1 'polypeptide(L)'
;MSGPPVPGWYPDPWGVRAERWFDGRAWTPHVRDRPAGAGGPRTMHPGAIVAIVLGVLLALAVVAAVVVFFVLMVQGVVCGEAPHYCD
;
A
#
# COMPACT_ATOMS: atom_id res chain seq x y z
N MET A 1 -0.70 45.28 -0.24
CA MET A 1 -2.17 45.17 -0.12
C MET A 1 -2.58 43.91 -0.86
N SER A 2 -3.13 42.91 -0.19
CA SER A 2 -3.70 41.72 -0.85
C SER A 2 -4.86 42.20 -1.73
N GLY A 3 -4.87 41.80 -3.01
CA GLY A 3 -5.99 42.10 -3.90
C GLY A 3 -7.29 41.44 -3.42
N PRO A 4 -8.45 41.84 -3.98
CA PRO A 4 -9.71 41.20 -3.66
C PRO A 4 -9.62 39.69 -3.95
N PRO A 5 -10.19 38.84 -3.08
CA PRO A 5 -10.17 37.39 -3.28
C PRO A 5 -10.81 37.04 -4.62
N VAL A 6 -10.11 36.24 -5.42
CA VAL A 6 -10.62 35.76 -6.71
C VAL A 6 -11.70 34.70 -6.50
N PRO A 7 -12.63 34.50 -7.45
CA PRO A 7 -13.58 33.39 -7.37
C PRO A 7 -12.84 32.05 -7.29
N GLY A 8 -13.18 31.21 -6.31
CA GLY A 8 -12.43 29.98 -6.05
C GLY A 8 -12.88 29.19 -4.83
N TRP A 9 -12.22 28.07 -4.60
CA TRP A 9 -12.39 27.24 -3.40
C TRP A 9 -11.44 27.71 -2.30
N TYR A 10 -11.98 27.99 -1.12
CA TYR A 10 -11.25 28.46 0.05
C TYR A 10 -11.67 27.66 1.29
N PRO A 11 -10.88 27.67 2.39
CA PRO A 11 -11.29 27.04 3.64
C PRO A 11 -12.65 27.55 4.13
N ASP A 12 -13.54 26.64 4.54
CA ASP A 12 -14.89 27.01 4.98
C ASP A 12 -14.84 27.81 6.30
N PRO A 13 -15.26 29.09 6.32
CA PRO A 13 -15.24 29.91 7.54
C PRO A 13 -16.15 29.37 8.64
N TRP A 14 -17.19 28.61 8.26
CA TRP A 14 -18.14 28.01 9.20
C TRP A 14 -17.77 26.57 9.56
N GLY A 15 -16.74 25.99 8.96
CA GLY A 15 -16.25 24.64 9.29
C GLY A 15 -17.24 23.50 9.01
N VAL A 16 -18.25 23.72 8.15
CA VAL A 16 -19.23 22.68 7.79
C VAL A 16 -18.60 21.61 6.90
N ARG A 17 -17.69 22.01 6.01
CA ARG A 17 -16.89 21.13 5.15
C ARG A 17 -15.45 21.64 5.05
N ALA A 18 -14.59 20.93 4.32
CA ALA A 18 -13.19 21.33 4.15
C ALA A 18 -13.04 22.65 3.38
N GLU A 19 -13.79 22.82 2.29
CA GLU A 19 -13.70 23.99 1.42
C GLU A 19 -15.08 24.50 0.99
N ARG A 20 -15.21 25.81 0.81
CA ARG A 20 -16.40 26.51 0.34
C ARG A 20 -16.06 27.39 -0.86
N TRP A 21 -16.98 27.49 -1.80
CA TRP A 21 -16.83 28.34 -2.96
C TRP A 21 -17.12 29.81 -2.62
N PHE A 22 -16.14 30.67 -2.89
CA PHE A 22 -16.27 32.12 -2.89
C PHE A 22 -16.42 32.59 -4.34
N ASP A 23 -17.41 33.42 -4.63
CA ASP A 23 -17.71 33.86 -6.01
C ASP A 23 -16.99 35.16 -6.41
N GLY A 24 -16.10 35.68 -5.55
CA GLY A 24 -15.43 36.97 -5.73
C GLY A 24 -16.10 38.13 -4.99
N ARG A 25 -17.33 37.94 -4.47
CA ARG A 25 -18.08 38.95 -3.69
C ARG A 25 -18.62 38.38 -2.38
N ALA A 26 -19.11 37.14 -2.40
CA ALA A 26 -19.74 36.46 -1.27
C ALA A 26 -19.43 34.96 -1.23
N TRP A 27 -19.58 34.39 -0.04
CA TRP A 27 -19.54 32.96 0.18
C TRP A 27 -20.84 32.31 -0.31
N THR A 28 -20.72 31.24 -1.10
CA THR A 28 -21.88 30.53 -1.63
C THR A 28 -22.21 29.28 -0.80
N PRO A 29 -23.37 28.64 -1.02
CA PRO A 29 -23.73 27.38 -0.37
C PRO A 29 -22.88 26.18 -0.83
N HIS A 30 -22.14 26.30 -1.94
CA HIS A 30 -21.36 25.21 -2.48
C HIS A 30 -20.17 24.88 -1.58
N VAL A 31 -20.18 23.66 -1.07
CA VAL A 31 -19.17 23.13 -0.18
C VAL A 31 -18.65 21.80 -0.73
N ARG A 32 -17.39 21.49 -0.47
CA ARG A 32 -16.78 20.21 -0.84
C ARG A 32 -15.84 19.72 0.24
N ASP A 33 -15.69 18.41 0.29
CA ASP A 33 -14.56 17.80 0.98
C ASP A 33 -13.29 18.01 0.17
N ARG A 34 -12.15 18.08 0.85
CA ARG A 34 -10.87 18.03 0.15
C ARG A 34 -10.77 16.64 -0.47
N PRO A 35 -10.46 16.52 -1.79
CA PRO A 35 -10.27 15.22 -2.40
C PRO A 35 -9.26 14.42 -1.58
N ALA A 36 -9.60 13.17 -1.23
CA ALA A 36 -8.76 12.27 -0.46
C ALA A 36 -7.38 11.99 -1.11
N GLY A 37 -7.14 12.51 -2.32
CA GLY A 37 -5.89 12.41 -3.07
C GLY A 37 -4.90 13.55 -2.89
N ALA A 38 -5.20 14.59 -2.10
CA ALA A 38 -4.17 15.59 -1.72
C ALA A 38 -3.23 15.06 -0.61
N GLY A 39 -3.09 13.73 -0.49
CA GLY A 39 -1.96 13.14 0.20
C GLY A 39 -0.72 13.51 -0.59
N GLY A 40 0.14 14.36 0.01
CA GLY A 40 1.45 14.66 -0.54
C GLY A 40 2.21 13.38 -0.90
N PRO A 41 3.26 13.48 -1.75
CA PRO A 41 3.98 12.31 -2.22
C PRO A 41 4.29 11.39 -1.04
N ARG A 42 3.72 10.18 -1.06
CA ARG A 42 4.02 9.16 -0.07
C ARG A 42 5.50 8.85 -0.24
N THR A 43 6.33 9.50 0.58
CA THR A 43 7.76 9.21 0.63
C THR A 43 7.87 7.78 1.15
N MET A 44 8.03 6.82 0.24
CA MET A 44 8.30 5.44 0.63
C MET A 44 9.61 5.47 1.41
N HIS A 45 9.52 5.26 2.72
CA HIS A 45 10.69 5.24 3.57
C HIS A 45 11.58 4.08 3.09
N PRO A 46 12.89 4.26 2.89
CA PRO A 46 13.78 3.19 2.39
C PRO A 46 13.72 1.88 3.20
N GLY A 47 13.28 1.93 4.46
CA GLY A 47 13.03 0.74 5.30
C GLY A 47 11.90 -0.15 4.78
N ALA A 48 10.92 0.38 4.06
CA ALA A 48 9.84 -0.41 3.47
C ALA A 48 10.37 -1.34 2.36
N ILE A 49 11.31 -0.85 1.55
CA ILE A 49 11.94 -1.67 0.50
C ILE A 49 12.73 -2.82 1.13
N VAL A 50 13.52 -2.53 2.16
CA VAL A 50 14.28 -3.56 2.89
C VAL A 50 13.37 -4.61 3.51
N ALA A 51 12.27 -4.19 4.14
CA ALA A 51 11.29 -5.11 4.74
C ALA A 51 10.63 -6.02 3.69
N ILE A 52 10.27 -5.48 2.53
CA ILE A 52 9.68 -6.27 1.42
C ILE A 52 10.69 -7.29 0.90
N VAL A 53 11.93 -6.88 0.63
CA VAL A 53 12.97 -7.78 0.11
C VAL A 53 13.25 -8.89 1.11
N LEU A 54 13.43 -8.57 2.39
CA LEU A 54 13.66 -9.55 3.45
C LEU A 54 12.48 -10.53 3.56
N GLY A 55 11.24 -10.02 3.50
CA GLY A 55 10.04 -10.83 3.55
C GLY A 55 9.92 -11.79 2.36
N VAL A 56 10.23 -11.34 1.14
CA VAL A 56 10.22 -12.18 -0.06
C VAL A 56 11.30 -13.26 0.02
N LEU A 57 12.51 -12.92 0.44
CA LEU A 57 13.60 -13.89 0.60
C LEU A 57 13.25 -14.97 1.63
N LEU A 58 12.66 -14.57 2.77
CA LEU A 58 12.20 -15.52 3.80
C LEU A 58 11.08 -16.43 3.26
N ALA A 59 10.10 -15.85 2.56
CA ALA A 59 9.00 -16.63 1.98
C ALA A 59 9.50 -17.65 0.96
N LEU A 60 10.43 -17.26 0.07
CA LEU A 60 11.04 -18.17 -0.89
C LEU A 60 11.85 -19.29 -0.22
N ALA A 61 12.60 -18.97 0.84
CA ALA A 61 13.35 -19.96 1.60
C ALA A 61 12.42 -20.99 2.27
N VAL A 62 11.30 -20.53 2.85
CA VAL A 62 10.28 -21.41 3.44
C VAL A 62 9.65 -22.31 2.39
N VAL A 63 9.26 -21.75 1.23
CA VAL A 63 8.70 -22.55 0.12
C VAL A 63 9.70 -23.60 -0.36
N ALA A 64 10.97 -23.23 -0.56
CA ALA A 64 12.01 -24.16 -0.96
C ALA A 64 12.20 -25.28 0.08
N ALA A 65 12.23 -24.94 1.37
CA ALA A 65 12.34 -25.91 2.45
C ALA A 65 11.17 -26.90 2.47
N VAL A 66 9.94 -26.42 2.25
CA VAL A 66 8.74 -27.26 2.18
C VAL A 66 8.81 -28.21 0.97
N VAL A 67 9.22 -27.70 -0.19
CA VAL A 67 9.37 -28.53 -1.41
C VAL A 67 10.43 -29.60 -1.20
N VAL A 68 11.61 -29.22 -0.70
CA VAL A 68 12.69 -30.18 -0.40
C VAL A 68 12.23 -31.24 0.60
N PHE A 69 11.59 -30.82 1.70
CA PHE A 69 11.04 -31.73 2.70
C PHE A 69 10.04 -32.72 2.08
N PHE A 70 9.13 -32.22 1.25
CA PHE A 70 8.13 -33.06 0.58
C PHE A 70 8.78 -34.05 -0.40
N VAL A 71 9.77 -33.61 -1.19
CA VAL A 71 10.51 -34.50 -2.10
C VAL A 71 11.24 -35.59 -1.32
N LEU A 72 11.96 -35.24 -0.26
CA LEU A 72 12.67 -36.21 0.59
C LEU A 72 11.70 -37.19 1.26
N MET A 73 10.55 -36.71 1.73
CA MET A 73 9.51 -37.56 2.32
C MET A 73 8.96 -38.56 1.30
N VAL A 74 8.65 -38.13 0.08
CA VAL A 74 8.19 -39.01 -1.00
C VAL A 74 9.27 -40.03 -1.38
N GLN A 75 10.53 -39.61 -1.54
CA GLN A 75 11.62 -40.52 -1.82
C GLN A 75 11.84 -41.54 -0.69
N GLY A 76 11.72 -41.12 0.58
CA GLY A 76 11.80 -42.01 1.73
C GLY A 76 10.68 -43.06 1.78
N VAL A 77 9.44 -42.66 1.44
CA VAL A 77 8.31 -43.60 1.33
C VAL A 77 8.51 -44.59 0.18
N VAL A 78 9.01 -44.12 -0.97
CA VAL A 78 9.22 -44.97 -2.16
C VAL A 78 10.41 -45.93 -1.96
N CYS A 79 11.55 -45.48 -1.42
CA CYS A 79 12.68 -46.36 -1.12
C CYS A 79 12.37 -47.32 0.05
N GLY A 80 11.45 -46.98 0.95
CA GLY A 80 10.99 -47.86 2.02
C GLY A 80 10.21 -49.09 1.52
N GLU A 81 9.48 -48.95 0.41
CA GLU A 81 8.66 -50.03 -0.17
C GLU A 81 9.40 -50.85 -1.25
N ALA A 82 10.43 -50.28 -1.91
CA ALA A 82 11.19 -50.95 -2.96
C ALA A 82 12.68 -50.58 -2.93
N PRO A 83 13.52 -51.26 -2.12
CA PRO A 83 14.95 -50.95 -1.98
C PRO A 83 15.77 -51.19 -3.26
N HIS A 84 15.21 -51.82 -4.29
CA HIS A 84 15.89 -52.16 -5.55
C HIS A 84 16.01 -51.01 -6.56
N TYR A 85 15.44 -49.83 -6.28
CA TYR A 85 15.44 -48.67 -7.19
C TYR A 85 16.38 -47.54 -6.75
N CYS A 86 17.00 -47.65 -5.56
CA CYS A 86 17.80 -46.58 -4.97
C CYS A 86 19.30 -46.97 -5.02
N ASP A 87 19.90 -46.91 -6.21
CA ASP A 87 21.35 -46.90 -6.50
C ASP A 87 21.68 -45.74 -7.45
#